data_AF-A0A3C1NYF9-F1
#
_entry.id   AF-A0A3C1NYF9-F1
#
_cell.length_a   1.000
_cell.length_b   1.000
_cell.length_c   1.000
_cell.angle_alpha   90.00
_cell.angle_beta   90.00
_cell.angle_gamma   90.00
#
_symmetry.space_group_name_H-M   'P 1'
#
loop_
_entity.id
_entity.type
_entity.pdbx_description
1 polymer ?
#
loop_
_entity_poly.entity_id
_entity_poly.type
_entity_poly.pdbx_seq_one_letter_code
_entity_poly.pdbx_strand_id
1 'polypeptide(L)'
;ECLHELKLIVDLMYEGGIAKQRWSVSDTAEYGDYVSGPRVIDPSVKENMKAVLADIQNGSFAKRFVDDQRAGAPEFKALRATAEKHQIEQVGRELRGLMSWVDTQGDDYVEGTAAR
;
A
#
# COMPACT_ATOMS: atom_id res chain seq x y z
N GLU A 1 -10.77 4.28 -9.23
CA GLU A 1 -10.56 5.04 -7.98
C GLU A 1 -10.23 4.18 -6.76
N CYS A 2 -8.97 3.77 -6.60
CA CYS A 2 -8.47 3.17 -5.34
C CYS A 2 -6.98 3.43 -5.05
N LEU A 3 -6.20 3.94 -6.02
CA LEU A 3 -4.74 4.11 -5.87
C LEU A 3 -4.25 5.50 -6.28
N HIS A 4 -4.58 5.97 -7.49
CA HIS A 4 -4.08 7.26 -8.00
C HIS A 4 -4.42 8.43 -7.05
N GLU A 5 -5.69 8.53 -6.65
CA GLU A 5 -6.17 9.59 -5.75
C GLU A 5 -5.66 9.46 -4.31
N LEU A 6 -5.16 8.28 -3.91
CA LEU A 6 -4.59 8.09 -2.56
C LEU A 6 -3.40 9.03 -2.33
N LYS A 7 -2.60 9.30 -3.38
CA LYS A 7 -1.49 10.25 -3.30
C LYS A 7 -1.96 11.63 -2.84
N LEU A 8 -3.03 12.17 -3.43
CA LEU A 8 -3.57 13.48 -3.07
C LEU A 8 -4.03 13.53 -1.61
N ILE A 9 -4.77 12.52 -1.15
CA ILE A 9 -5.25 12.44 0.24
C ILE A 9 -4.08 12.39 1.22
N VAL A 10 -3.05 11.57 0.93
CA VAL A 10 -1.86 11.45 1.77
C VAL A 10 -1.01 12.73 1.73
N ASP A 11 -0.87 13.40 0.58
CA ASP A 11 -0.16 14.68 0.47
C ASP A 11 -0.83 15.74 1.35
N LEU A 12 -2.17 15.85 1.34
CA LEU A 12 -2.90 16.77 2.22
C LEU A 12 -2.70 16.46 3.70
N MET A 13 -2.70 15.17 4.07
CA MET A 13 -2.42 14.73 5.44
C MET A 13 -0.98 15.04 5.85
N TYR A 14 -0.02 14.88 4.94
CA TYR A 14 1.38 15.21 5.19
C TYR A 14 1.56 16.71 5.42
N GLU A 15 0.91 17.54 4.61
CA GLU A 15 1.05 18.99 4.65
C GLU A 15 0.35 19.65 5.86
N GLY A 16 -0.65 19.00 6.48
CA GLY A 16 -1.42 19.64 7.56
C GLY A 16 -2.28 18.72 8.43
N GLY A 17 -1.99 17.42 8.43
CA GLY A 17 -2.72 16.42 9.21
C GLY A 17 -4.12 16.09 8.68
N ILE A 18 -4.81 15.20 9.40
CA ILE A 18 -6.15 14.72 9.05
C ILE A 18 -7.16 15.88 8.96
N ALA A 19 -7.02 16.89 9.82
CA ALA A 19 -7.91 18.05 9.80
C ALA A 19 -7.81 18.83 8.47
N LYS A 20 -6.60 19.07 7.95
CA LYS A 20 -6.42 19.72 6.64
C LYS A 20 -7.01 18.86 5.53
N GLN A 21 -6.78 17.55 5.56
CA GLN A 21 -7.35 16.63 4.58
C GLN A 21 -8.88 16.71 4.57
N ARG A 22 -9.53 16.65 5.74
CA ARG A 22 -11.00 16.72 5.85
C ARG A 22 -11.57 18.08 5.44
N TRP A 23 -10.90 19.17 5.82
CA TRP A 23 -11.24 20.52 5.36
C TRP A 23 -11.14 20.68 3.83
N SER A 24 -10.28 19.90 3.17
CA SER A 24 -10.02 20.02 1.73
C SER A 24 -10.93 19.16 0.85
N VAL A 25 -11.58 18.13 1.41
CA VAL A 25 -12.53 17.28 0.66
C VAL A 25 -13.96 17.80 0.81
N SER A 26 -14.88 17.32 -0.03
CA SER A 26 -16.30 17.66 0.12
C SER A 26 -16.90 17.11 1.43
N ASP A 27 -17.92 17.78 1.95
CA ASP A 27 -18.71 17.31 3.11
C ASP A 27 -19.27 15.90 2.92
N THR A 28 -19.57 15.49 1.67
CA THR A 28 -20.04 14.13 1.36
C THR A 28 -18.93 13.09 1.59
N ALA A 29 -17.70 13.41 1.20
CA ALA A 29 -16.55 12.53 1.42
C ALA A 29 -16.18 12.47 2.91
N GLU A 30 -16.20 13.60 3.61
CA GLU A 30 -15.95 13.64 5.06
C GLU A 30 -17.02 12.86 5.85
N TYR A 31 -18.31 13.06 5.55
CA TYR A 31 -19.37 12.29 6.17
C TYR A 31 -19.20 10.79 5.91
N GLY A 32 -18.85 10.43 4.66
CA GLY A 32 -18.54 9.06 4.26
C GLY A 32 -17.39 8.44 5.05
N ASP A 33 -16.29 9.18 5.25
CA ASP A 33 -15.16 8.78 6.11
C ASP A 33 -15.64 8.42 7.52
N TYR A 34 -16.37 9.32 8.18
CA TYR A 34 -16.82 9.08 9.56
C TYR A 34 -17.69 7.83 9.73
N VAL A 35 -18.62 7.59 8.80
CA VAL A 35 -19.60 6.50 8.94
C VAL A 35 -19.13 5.18 8.34
N SER A 36 -18.19 5.21 7.39
CA SER A 36 -17.73 4.01 6.67
C SER A 36 -16.32 3.59 7.05
N GLY A 37 -15.44 4.53 7.42
CA GLY A 37 -14.08 4.25 7.86
C GLY A 37 -14.01 3.19 8.97
N PRO A 38 -14.71 3.38 10.10
CA PRO A 38 -14.75 2.38 11.19
C PRO A 38 -15.43 1.06 10.84
N ARG A 39 -16.18 0.98 9.73
CA ARG A 39 -16.78 -0.28 9.23
C ARG A 39 -15.79 -1.11 8.44
N VAL A 40 -14.80 -0.46 7.81
CA VAL A 40 -13.70 -1.11 7.07
C VAL A 40 -12.53 -1.39 8.01
N ILE A 41 -12.13 -0.38 8.79
CA ILE A 41 -11.09 -0.45 9.82
C ILE A 41 -11.76 -0.54 11.18
N ASP A 42 -12.31 -1.72 11.48
CA ASP A 42 -13.00 -1.99 12.73
C ASP A 42 -12.01 -2.30 13.88
N PRO A 43 -12.49 -2.51 15.13
CA PRO A 43 -11.60 -2.85 16.25
C PRO A 43 -10.78 -4.14 16.05
N SER A 44 -11.25 -5.10 15.24
CA SER A 44 -10.51 -6.34 14.97
C SER A 44 -9.22 -6.07 14.20
N VAL A 45 -9.21 -5.04 13.34
CA VAL A 45 -7.99 -4.63 12.63
C VAL A 45 -6.90 -4.19 13.61
N LYS A 46 -7.27 -3.52 14.72
CA LYS A 46 -6.31 -3.15 15.78
C LYS A 46 -5.76 -4.37 16.52
N GLU A 47 -6.55 -5.41 16.72
CA GLU A 47 -6.07 -6.67 17.31
C GLU A 47 -5.11 -7.40 16.36
N ASN A 48 -5.41 -7.42 15.06
CA ASN A 48 -4.49 -7.93 14.04
C ASN A 48 -3.15 -7.16 14.05
N MET A 49 -3.19 -5.82 14.17
CA MET A 49 -1.97 -5.00 14.31
C MET A 49 -1.14 -5.37 15.54
N LYS A 50 -1.78 -5.63 16.69
CA LYS A 50 -1.08 -6.08 17.90
C LYS A 50 -0.46 -7.46 17.72
N ALA A 51 -1.15 -8.39 17.06
CA ALA A 51 -0.61 -9.72 16.76
C ALA A 51 0.63 -9.63 15.86
N VAL A 52 0.57 -8.81 14.79
CA VAL A 52 1.73 -8.53 13.94
C VAL A 52 2.89 -7.93 14.75
N LEU A 53 2.61 -6.97 15.64
CA LEU A 53 3.65 -6.39 16.50
C LEU A 53 4.26 -7.43 17.44
N ALA A 54 3.45 -8.34 18.01
CA ALA A 54 3.94 -9.42 18.86
C ALA A 54 4.90 -10.35 18.10
N ASP A 55 4.56 -10.73 16.87
CA ASP A 55 5.41 -11.56 15.99
C ASP A 55 6.74 -10.88 15.61
N ILE A 56 6.74 -9.55 15.51
CA ILE A 56 7.96 -8.77 15.31
C ILE A 56 8.81 -8.78 16.59
N GLN A 57 8.19 -8.44 17.74
CA GLN A 57 8.90 -8.31 19.02
C GLN A 57 9.46 -9.64 19.54
N ASN A 58 8.75 -10.75 19.30
CA ASN A 58 9.19 -12.08 19.71
C ASN A 58 10.17 -12.73 18.70
N GLY A 59 10.46 -12.07 17.58
CA GLY A 59 11.41 -12.53 16.56
C GLY A 59 10.87 -13.54 15.55
N SER A 60 9.60 -13.94 15.62
CA SER A 60 8.99 -14.90 14.69
C SER A 60 9.01 -14.42 13.25
N PHE A 61 8.70 -13.14 13.02
CA PHE A 61 8.75 -12.53 11.68
C PHE A 61 10.17 -12.61 11.09
N ALA A 62 11.17 -12.16 11.86
CA ALA A 62 12.57 -12.15 11.43
C ALA A 62 13.08 -13.56 11.13
N LYS A 63 12.72 -14.55 11.98
CA LYS A 63 13.08 -15.95 11.77
C LYS A 63 12.50 -16.49 10.46
N ARG A 64 11.19 -16.33 10.22
CA ARG A 64 10.53 -16.79 8.97
C ARG A 64 11.18 -16.17 7.75
N PHE A 65 11.41 -14.86 7.78
CA PHE A 65 12.04 -14.16 6.65
C PHE A 65 13.45 -14.67 6.37
N VAL A 66 14.31 -14.77 7.39
CA VAL A 66 15.69 -15.27 7.23
C VAL A 66 15.72 -16.73 6.76
N ASP A 67 14.87 -17.59 7.31
CA ASP A 67 14.80 -18.99 6.91
C ASP A 67 14.35 -19.12 5.44
N ASP A 68 13.35 -18.33 5.00
CA ASP A 68 12.95 -18.29 3.59
C ASP A 68 14.10 -17.82 2.69
N GLN A 69 14.79 -16.73 3.06
CA GLN A 69 15.94 -16.24 2.28
C GLN A 69 17.06 -17.28 2.18
N ARG A 70 17.38 -17.99 3.28
CA ARG A 70 18.37 -19.08 3.29
C ARG A 70 17.97 -20.25 2.40
N ALA A 71 16.69 -20.51 2.25
CA ALA A 71 16.14 -21.51 1.34
C ALA A 71 16.07 -21.03 -0.13
N GLY A 72 16.59 -19.83 -0.45
CA GLY A 72 16.53 -19.25 -1.79
C GLY A 72 15.27 -18.44 -2.08
N ALA A 73 14.57 -17.99 -1.04
CA ALA A 73 13.38 -17.15 -1.05
C ALA A 73 12.14 -17.71 -1.78
N PRO A 74 11.79 -19.00 -1.65
CA PRO A 74 10.65 -19.58 -2.36
C PRO A 74 9.31 -18.90 -2.00
N GLU A 75 9.06 -18.62 -0.73
CA GLU A 75 7.83 -17.95 -0.30
C GLU A 75 7.81 -16.50 -0.82
N PHE A 76 8.88 -15.76 -0.60
CA PHE A 76 8.94 -14.36 -1.01
C PHE A 76 8.83 -14.17 -2.54
N LYS A 77 9.46 -15.04 -3.33
CA LYS A 77 9.33 -15.02 -4.80
C LYS A 77 7.90 -15.34 -5.25
N ALA A 78 7.23 -16.29 -4.60
CA ALA A 78 5.83 -16.61 -4.91
C ALA A 78 4.88 -15.45 -4.58
N LEU A 79 5.10 -14.78 -3.44
CA LEU A 79 4.34 -13.59 -3.05
C LEU A 79 4.52 -12.45 -4.06
N ARG A 80 5.77 -12.16 -4.49
CA ARG A 80 6.06 -11.17 -5.53
C ARG A 80 5.37 -11.50 -6.85
N ALA A 81 5.56 -12.71 -7.36
CA ALA A 81 4.97 -13.13 -8.63
C ALA A 81 3.43 -13.07 -8.62
N THR A 82 2.80 -13.25 -7.46
CA THR A 82 1.35 -13.09 -7.30
C THR A 82 0.95 -11.62 -7.35
N ALA A 83 1.67 -10.75 -6.64
CA ALA A 83 1.41 -9.31 -6.62
C ALA A 83 1.62 -8.64 -8.00
N GLU A 84 2.71 -8.98 -8.71
CA GLU A 84 3.03 -8.45 -10.04
C GLU A 84 1.96 -8.80 -11.10
N LYS A 85 1.24 -9.90 -10.91
CA LYS A 85 0.15 -10.35 -11.80
C LYS A 85 -1.20 -9.72 -11.48
N HIS A 86 -1.31 -8.96 -10.38
CA HIS A 86 -2.57 -8.36 -10.00
C HIS A 86 -3.03 -7.37 -11.07
N GLN A 87 -4.33 -7.35 -11.39
CA GLN A 87 -4.89 -6.53 -12.48
C GLN A 87 -4.57 -5.03 -12.32
N ILE A 88 -4.44 -4.56 -11.07
CA ILE A 88 -4.05 -3.17 -10.76
C ILE A 88 -2.72 -2.77 -11.41
N GLU A 89 -1.79 -3.70 -11.58
CA GLU A 89 -0.49 -3.43 -12.19
C GLU A 89 -0.65 -3.19 -13.70
N GLN A 90 -1.42 -4.03 -14.39
CA GLN A 90 -1.70 -3.83 -15.81
C GLN A 90 -2.41 -2.50 -16.06
N VAL A 91 -3.54 -2.29 -15.39
CA VAL A 91 -4.35 -1.06 -15.55
C VAL A 91 -3.54 0.16 -15.13
N GLY A 92 -2.76 0.06 -14.07
CA GLY A 92 -1.90 1.14 -13.57
C GLY A 92 -0.82 1.54 -14.56
N ARG A 93 -0.15 0.59 -15.23
CA ARG A 93 0.85 0.88 -16.28
C ARG A 93 0.23 1.63 -17.45
N GLU A 94 -0.89 1.14 -17.97
CA GLU A 94 -1.60 1.77 -19.08
C GLU A 94 -2.00 3.21 -18.74
N LEU A 95 -2.56 3.44 -17.55
CA LEU A 95 -2.97 4.78 -17.12
C LEU A 95 -1.77 5.72 -16.88
N ARG A 96 -0.70 5.26 -16.24
CA ARG A 96 0.51 6.08 -16.03
C ARG A 96 1.18 6.48 -17.34
N GLY A 97 1.15 5.61 -18.36
CA GLY A 97 1.67 5.93 -19.70
C GLY A 97 0.94 7.08 -20.41
N LEU A 98 -0.28 7.42 -19.96
CA LEU A 98 -1.04 8.57 -20.49
C LEU A 98 -0.78 9.86 -19.72
N MET A 99 -0.06 9.81 -18.60
CA MET A 99 0.19 10.95 -17.71
C MET A 99 1.57 11.55 -17.99
N SER A 100 1.63 12.59 -18.82
CA SER A 100 2.90 13.22 -19.25
C SER A 100 3.76 13.80 -18.12
N TRP A 101 3.17 13.97 -16.92
CA TRP A 101 3.85 14.47 -15.73
C TRP A 101 4.34 13.36 -14.79
N VAL A 102 4.04 12.10 -15.10
CA VAL A 102 4.54 10.94 -14.35
C VAL A 102 5.79 10.44 -15.06
N ASP A 103 6.93 10.54 -14.39
CA ASP A 103 8.16 9.95 -14.89
C ASP A 103 8.07 8.41 -14.77
N THR A 104 8.27 7.74 -15.89
CA THR A 104 8.20 6.27 -16.01
C THR A 104 9.56 5.67 -16.38
N GLN A 105 10.61 6.49 -16.53
CA GLN A 105 11.93 6.06 -17.00
C GLN A 105 13.00 6.35 -15.94
N GLY A 106 13.10 5.46 -14.96
CA GLY A 106 14.27 5.39 -14.07
C GLY A 106 15.25 4.33 -14.56
N ASP A 107 16.55 4.64 -14.56
CA ASP A 107 17.61 3.74 -15.07
C ASP A 107 17.77 2.45 -14.23
N ASP A 108 17.21 2.41 -13.02
CA ASP A 108 17.36 1.34 -12.03
C ASP A 108 16.08 0.51 -11.79
N TYR A 109 14.98 0.81 -12.48
CA TYR A 109 13.69 0.13 -12.30
C TYR A 109 13.20 -0.52 -13.60
N VAL A 110 12.82 -1.80 -13.52
CA VAL A 110 12.17 -2.51 -14.62
C VAL A 110 10.66 -2.49 -14.38
N GLU A 111 9.91 -1.88 -15.28
CA GLU A 111 8.46 -1.72 -15.12
C GLU A 111 7.74 -3.07 -14.99
N GLY A 112 6.93 -3.20 -13.94
CA GLY A 112 6.11 -4.39 -13.69
C GLY A 112 6.81 -5.51 -12.92
N THR A 113 8.04 -5.30 -12.43
CA THR A 113 8.67 -6.21 -11.47
C THR A 113 9.00 -5.54 -10.14
N ALA A 114 8.89 -6.31 -9.04
CA ALA A 114 9.33 -5.93 -7.70
C ALA A 114 10.75 -6.43 -7.37
N ALA A 115 11.43 -7.07 -8.32
CA ALA A 115 12.85 -7.39 -8.20
C ALA A 115 13.69 -6.10 -8.22
N ARG A 116 14.79 -6.11 -7.47
CA ARG A 116 15.79 -5.05 -7.40
C ARG A 116 17.15 -5.66 -7.72
#